data_AF-A0A0H3V314-F1
#
_entry.id   AF-A0A0H3V314-F1
#
_cell.length_a   1.000
_cell.length_b   1.000
_cell.length_c   1.000
_cell.angle_alpha   90.00
_cell.angle_beta   90.00
_cell.angle_gamma   90.00
#
_symmetry.space_group_name_H-M   'P 1'
#
loop_
_entity.id
_entity.type
_entity.pdbx_description
1 polymer ?
#
loop_
_entity_poly.entity_id
_entity_poly.type
_entity_poly.pdbx_seq_one_letter_code
_entity_poly.pdbx_strand_id
1 'polypeptide(L)' 'MLIIFGILFVVFKGNRLIYVLIGFEMLLMSAIFAYSSILGGEGFILLLLFSVISSITGVLVLIKVVSFYGHDLTMS' A
#
# COMPACT_ATOMS: atom_id res chain seq x y z
N MET A 1 -16.22 2.05 -0.10
CA MET A 1 -16.14 0.66 -0.60
C MET A 1 -14.71 0.14 -0.74
N LEU A 2 -13.76 0.91 -1.28
CA LEU A 2 -12.36 0.46 -1.45
C LEU A 2 -11.65 0.07 -0.14
N ILE A 3 -11.99 0.70 0.99
CA ILE A 3 -11.42 0.41 2.33
C ILE A 3 -11.58 -1.07 2.70
N ILE A 4 -12.78 -1.64 2.47
CA ILE A 4 -13.09 -3.02 2.85
C ILE A 4 -12.25 -3.99 2.02
N PHE A 5 -12.10 -3.73 0.73
CA PHE A 5 -11.22 -4.51 -0.15
C PHE A 5 -9.76 -4.37 0.24
N GLY A 6 -9.28 -3.16 0.53
CA GLY A 6 -7.91 -2.93 0.99
C GLY A 6 -7.60 -3.70 2.28
N ILE A 7 -8.48 -3.63 3.27
CA ILE A 7 -8.35 -4.40 4.52
C ILE A 7 -8.36 -5.90 4.25
N LEU A 8 -9.24 -6.38 3.36
CA LEU A 8 -9.30 -7.80 3.01
C LEU A 8 -7.96 -8.26 2.41
N PHE A 9 -7.37 -7.50 1.48
CA PHE A 9 -6.08 -7.83 0.87
C PHE A 9 -4.89 -7.76 1.85
N VAL A 10 -4.96 -6.89 2.86
CA VAL A 10 -3.92 -6.80 3.90
C VAL A 10 -4.06 -7.92 4.93
N VAL A 11 -5.28 -8.24 5.36
CA VAL A 11 -5.56 -9.24 6.42
C VAL A 11 -5.50 -10.66 5.87
N PHE A 12 -6.11 -10.92 4.71
CA PHE A 12 -5.83 -12.13 3.94
C PHE A 12 -4.51 -11.91 3.21
N LYS A 13 -3.42 -11.98 3.97
CA LYS A 13 -2.06 -12.08 3.46
C LYS A 13 -2.01 -13.31 2.55
N GLY A 14 -2.26 -13.09 1.26
CA GLY A 14 -2.14 -14.13 0.26
C GLY A 14 -0.72 -14.65 0.24
N ASN A 15 -0.48 -15.76 -0.45
CA ASN A 15 0.84 -16.39 -0.47
C ASN A 15 1.94 -15.45 -1.00
N ARG A 16 1.60 -14.33 -1.65
CA ARG A 16 2.49 -13.37 -2.28
C ARG A 16 2.45 -12.01 -1.60
N LEU A 17 3.62 -11.45 -1.31
CA LEU A 17 3.77 -10.15 -0.64
C LEU A 17 3.19 -8.98 -1.46
N ILE A 18 3.11 -9.14 -2.78
CA ILE A 18 2.51 -8.18 -3.71
C ILE A 18 1.05 -7.87 -3.36
N TYR A 19 0.27 -8.85 -2.91
CA TYR A 19 -1.14 -8.63 -2.57
C TYR A 19 -1.30 -7.71 -1.35
N VAL A 20 -0.37 -7.80 -0.39
CA VAL A 20 -0.35 -6.92 0.78
C VAL A 20 -0.01 -5.49 0.37
N LEU A 21 0.95 -5.29 -0.53
CA LEU A 21 1.27 -3.96 -1.08
C LEU A 21 0.06 -3.35 -1.80
N ILE A 22 -0.62 -4.12 -2.64
CA ILE A 22 -1.81 -3.67 -3.35
C ILE A 22 -2.92 -3.28 -2.36
N GLY A 23 -3.10 -4.06 -1.28
CA GLY A 23 -4.04 -3.72 -0.21
C GLY A 23 -3.72 -2.39 0.47
N PHE A 24 -2.43 -2.12 0.72
CA PHE A 24 -1.96 -0.83 1.26
C PHE A 24 -2.24 0.34 0.31
N GLU A 25 -1.96 0.21 -0.98
CA GLU A 25 -2.25 1.25 -1.98
C GLU A 25 -3.76 1.56 -2.05
N MET A 26 -4.60 0.52 -1.99
CA MET A 26 -6.06 0.67 -2.00
C MET A 26 -6.57 1.39 -0.74
N LEU A 27 -5.95 1.12 0.41
CA LEU A 27 -6.22 1.85 1.65
C LEU A 27 -5.77 3.31 1.56
N LEU A 28 -4.57 3.57 1.06
CA LEU A 28 -4.01 4.92 0.94
C LEU A 28 -4.85 5.78 -0.03
N MET A 29 -5.27 5.21 -1.17
CA MET A 29 -6.16 5.89 -2.11
C MET A 29 -7.52 6.21 -1.50
N SER A 30 -8.05 5.31 -0.66
CA SER A 30 -9.30 5.56 0.05
C SER A 30 -9.18 6.64 1.12
N ALA A 31 -8.03 6.72 1.79
CA ALA A 31 -7.73 7.79 2.74
C ALA A 31 -7.59 9.14 2.01
N ILE A 32 -6.87 9.18 0.88
CA ILE A 32 -6.78 10.37 0.03
C ILE A 32 -8.18 10.84 -0.38
N PHE A 33 -9.05 9.94 -0.81
CA PHE A 33 -10.41 10.31 -1.18
C PHE A 33 -11.22 10.86 0.01
N ALA A 34 -11.18 10.19 1.16
CA ALA A 34 -11.91 10.58 2.37
C ALA A 34 -11.45 11.92 2.94
N TYR A 35 -10.15 12.20 2.85
CA TYR A 35 -9.54 13.38 3.42
C TYR A 35 -9.34 14.52 2.41
N SER A 36 -9.54 14.29 1.10
CA SER A 36 -9.37 15.31 0.06
C SER A 36 -10.24 16.56 0.25
N SER A 37 -11.39 16.42 0.91
CA SER A 37 -12.29 17.54 1.22
C SER A 37 -11.98 18.23 2.57
N ILE A 38 -11.19 17.58 3.43
CA ILE A 38 -10.91 18.04 4.80
C ILE A 38 -9.52 18.69 4.87
N LEU A 39 -8.54 18.05 4.25
CA LEU A 39 -7.18 18.57 4.12
C LEU A 39 -7.19 19.60 2.98
N GLY A 40 -6.96 20.87 3.32
CA GLY A 40 -6.75 21.92 2.32
C GLY A 40 -5.60 21.60 1.35
N GLY A 41 -5.41 22.44 0.32
CA GLY A 41 -4.49 22.16 -0.80
C GLY A 41 -3.08 21.71 -0.40
N GLU A 42 -2.47 22.37 0.58
CA GLU A 42 -1.13 22.03 1.11
C GLU A 42 -1.08 20.62 1.71
N GLY A 43 -2.11 20.25 2.49
CA GLY A 43 -2.19 18.96 3.16
C GLY A 43 -2.43 17.81 2.19
N PHE A 44 -3.20 18.07 1.13
CA PHE A 44 -3.42 17.10 0.05
C PHE A 44 -2.12 16.79 -0.71
N ILE A 45 -1.29 17.81 -0.98
CA ILE A 45 0.01 17.63 -1.67
C ILE A 45 0.98 16.80 -0.83
N LEU A 46 1.05 17.06 0.49
CA LEU A 46 1.87 16.26 1.41
C LEU A 46 1.42 14.79 1.44
N LEU A 47 0.11 14.55 1.49
CA LEU A 47 -0.45 13.20 1.50
C LEU A 47 -0.13 12.45 0.20
N LEU A 48 -0.19 13.14 -0.95
CA LEU A 48 0.19 12.59 -2.25
C LEU A 48 1.68 12.23 -2.30
N LEU A 49 2.56 13.12 -1.85
CA LEU A 49 4.01 12.86 -1.80
C LEU A 49 4.32 11.66 -0.92
N PHE A 50 3.68 11.59 0.26
CA PHE A 50 3.84 10.45 1.16
C PHE A 50 3.35 9.15 0.53
N SER A 51 2.23 9.18 -0.21
CA SER A 51 1.73 8.01 -0.96
C SER A 51 2.78 7.48 -1.94
N VAL A 52 3.41 8.35 -2.71
CA VAL A 52 4.42 7.95 -3.71
C VAL A 52 5.66 7.36 -3.01
N ILE A 53 6.15 7.99 -1.94
CA ILE A 53 7.31 7.50 -1.18
C ILE A 53 7.00 6.13 -0.56
N SER A 54 5.82 5.96 0.02
CA SER A 54 5.36 4.68 0.59
C SER A 54 5.32 3.58 -0.47
N SER A 55 4.78 3.87 -1.66
CA SER A 55 4.69 2.93 -2.78
C SER A 55 6.07 2.46 -3.25
N ILE A 56 7.00 3.40 -3.49
CA ILE A 56 8.38 3.09 -3.88
C ILE A 56 9.07 2.24 -2.79
N THR A 57 8.90 2.62 -1.53
CA THR A 57 9.48 1.88 -0.40
C THR A 57 8.94 0.45 -0.34
N GLY A 58 7.63 0.25 -0.54
CA GLY A 58 7.02 -1.07 -0.60
C GLY A 58 7.64 -1.94 -1.68
N VAL A 59 7.79 -1.41 -2.90
CA VAL A 59 8.40 -2.15 -4.02
C VAL A 59 9.88 -2.46 -3.73
N LEU A 60 10.64 -1.55 -3.13
CA LEU A 60 12.03 -1.84 -2.73
C LEU A 60 12.13 -2.99 -1.72
N VAL A 61 11.19 -3.05 -0.76
CA VAL A 61 11.10 -4.18 0.19
C VAL A 61 10.78 -5.48 -0.56
N LEU A 62 9.84 -5.47 -1.50
CA LEU A 62 9.52 -6.63 -2.33
C LEU A 62 10.75 -7.14 -3.09
N ILE A 63 11.49 -6.24 -3.75
CA ILE A 63 12.70 -6.59 -4.51
C ILE A 63 13.74 -7.22 -3.58
N LYS A 64 13.95 -6.66 -2.39
CA LYS A 64 14.87 -7.27 -1.40
C LYS A 64 14.41 -8.66 -0.98
N VAL A 65 13.12 -8.85 -0.67
CA VAL A 65 12.59 -10.16 -0.27
C VAL A 65 12.79 -11.19 -1.38
N VAL A 66 12.46 -10.85 -2.62
CA VAL A 66 12.68 -11.74 -3.77
C VAL A 66 14.17 -12.04 -3.97
N SER A 67 15.04 -11.04 -3.80
CA SER A 67 16.49 -11.22 -3.93
C SER A 67 17.10 -12.10 -2.83
N PHE A 68 16.54 -12.11 -1.62
CA PHE A 68 17.04 -12.91 -0.49
C PHE A 68 16.46 -14.32 -0.46
N TYR A 69 15.16 -14.47 -0.73
CA TYR A 69 14.44 -15.74 -0.60
C TYR A 69 14.20 -16.46 -1.94
N GLY A 70 14.52 -15.82 -3.07
CA GLY A 70 14.35 -16.37 -4.41
C GLY A 70 12.89 -16.43 -4.89
N HIS A 71 11.94 -16.06 -4.03
CA HIS A 71 10.50 -16.02 -4.33
C HIS A 71 9.82 -14.88 -3.56
N ASP A 72 8.67 -14.43 -4.05
CA ASP A 72 7.84 -13.41 -3.39
C ASP A 72 6.87 -13.99 -2.35
N LEU A 73 7.03 -15.28 -2.04
CA LEU A 73 6.20 -15.96 -1.05
C LEU A 73 6.42 -15.38 0.34
N THR A 74 5.32 -15.13 1.02
CA THR A 74 5.35 -14.84 2.43
C THR A 74 5.11 -16.12 3.21
N MET A 75 6.01 -16.48 4.12
CA MET A 75 5.78 -17.61 5.02
C MET A 75 4.44 -17.39 5.73
N SER A 76 3.52 -18.34 5.53
CA SER A 76 2.19 -18.39 6.11
C SER A 76 2.25 -18.52 7.62
#